data_AF-X1JS84-F1
#
_entry.id   AF-X1JS84-F1
#
_cell.length_a   1.000
_cell.length_b   1.000
_cell.length_c   1.000
_cell.angle_alpha   90.00
_cell.angle_beta   90.00
_cell.angle_gamma   90.00
#
_symmetry.space_group_name_H-M   'P 1'
#
loop_
_entity.id
_entity.type
_entity.pdbx_description
1 polymer ?
#
loop_
_entity_poly.entity_id
_entity_poly.type
_entity_poly.pdbx_seq_one_letter_code
_entity_poly.pdbx_strand_id
1 'polypeptide(L)' 'NYRYIDEEQTFRGKSKKIWKFDALILDEGGKFGVFIRDWKREISITQIRQLHKACRDVEDIEGGVMICSKSSE' A
#
# COMPACT_ATOMS: atom_id res chain seq x y z
N ASN A 1 4.81 9.47 -16.80
CA ASN A 1 6.16 8.88 -16.58
C ASN A 1 6.27 8.65 -15.08
N TYR A 2 6.49 7.44 -14.58
CA TYR A 2 6.35 7.17 -13.13
C TYR A 2 7.68 7.14 -12.39
N ARG A 3 7.67 7.51 -11.11
CA ARG A 3 8.79 7.41 -10.16
C ARG A 3 8.42 6.44 -9.04
N TYR A 4 9.24 5.41 -8.86
CA TYR A 4 9.12 4.48 -7.75
C TYR A 4 10.01 4.92 -6.57
N ILE A 5 9.44 4.96 -5.38
CA ILE A 5 10.13 5.23 -4.12
C ILE A 5 10.11 3.93 -3.33
N ASP A 6 11.24 3.22 -3.34
CA ASP A 6 11.44 1.92 -2.69
C ASP A 6 11.83 2.08 -1.21
N GLU A 7 11.00 2.81 -0.46
CA GLU A 7 11.22 3.08 0.96
C GLU A 7 9.88 3.10 1.71
N GLU A 8 9.88 2.73 3.00
CA GLU A 8 8.67 2.80 3.82
C GLU A 8 8.22 4.26 3.96
N GLN A 9 6.94 4.52 3.67
CA GLN A 9 6.35 5.84 3.75
C GLN A 9 5.19 5.83 4.74
N THR A 10 5.25 6.75 5.69
CA THR A 10 4.26 6.85 6.77
C THR A 10 3.33 8.02 6.52
N PHE A 11 2.02 7.75 6.57
CA PHE A 11 0.97 8.74 6.39
C PHE A 11 -0.01 8.72 7.54
N ARG A 12 -0.50 9.90 7.93
CA ARG A 12 -1.60 10.03 8.88
C ARG A 12 -2.90 10.15 8.09
N GLY A 13 -3.80 9.18 8.28
CA GLY A 13 -5.12 9.21 7.67
C GLY A 13 -6.09 10.18 8.35
N LYS A 14 -7.21 10.46 7.69
CA LYS A 14 -8.33 11.28 8.17
C LYS A 14 -8.89 10.75 9.49
N SER A 15 -8.84 9.43 9.69
CA SER A 15 -9.21 8.75 10.95
C SER A 15 -8.21 8.94 12.11
N LYS A 16 -7.14 9.73 11.91
CA LYS A 16 -5.96 9.85 12.79
C LYS A 16 -5.11 8.58 12.89
N LYS A 17 -5.49 7.50 12.22
CA LYS A 17 -4.68 6.28 12.13
C LYS A 17 -3.41 6.55 11.32
N ILE A 18 -2.32 5.91 11.73
CA ILE A 18 -1.07 5.90 10.98
C ILE A 18 -1.06 4.71 10.04
N TRP A 19 -0.79 4.95 8.76
CA TRP A 19 -0.62 3.95 7.71
C TRP A 19 0.83 3.94 7.25
N LYS A 20 1.36 2.73 7.07
CA LYS A 20 2.72 2.48 6.56
C LYS A 20 2.57 1.77 5.23
N PHE A 21 3.08 2.39 4.18
CA PHE A 21 3.20 1.80 2.86
C PHE A 21 4.66 1.38 2.68
N ASP A 22 4.89 0.20 2.14
CA ASP A 22 6.25 -0.34 1.97
C ASP A 22 7.00 0.40 0.86
N ALA A 23 6.25 0.97 -0.10
CA ALA A 23 6.77 1.83 -1.16
C ALA A 23 5.69 2.79 -1.68
N LEU A 24 6.10 3.76 -2.50
CA LEU A 24 5.20 4.66 -3.23
C LEU A 24 5.50 4.66 -4.73
N ILE A 25 4.45 4.78 -5.53
CA ILE A 25 4.54 5.10 -6.95
C ILE A 25 3.99 6.51 -7.12
N LEU A 26 4.79 7.41 -7.68
CA LEU A 26 4.38 8.74 -8.08
C LEU A 26 4.22 8.76 -9.60
N ASP A 27 3.05 9.14 -10.08
CA ASP A 27 2.83 9.42 -11.50
C ASP A 27 2.22 10.83 -11.64
N GLU A 28 2.14 11.33 -12.88
CA GLU A 28 1.58 12.65 -13.18
C GLU A 28 0.16 12.84 -12.63
N GLY A 29 -0.59 11.73 -12.48
CA GLY A 29 -1.95 11.72 -11.95
C GLY A 29 -2.10 11.55 -10.43
N GLY A 30 -1.03 11.31 -9.67
CA GLY A 30 -1.12 11.17 -8.22
C GLY A 30 -0.12 10.21 -7.56
N LYS A 31 -0.35 9.94 -6.28
CA LYS A 31 0.47 8.99 -5.49
C LYS A 31 -0.30 7.69 -5.26
N PHE A 32 0.39 6.57 -5.41
CA PHE A 32 -0.16 5.24 -5.21
C PHE A 32 0.66 4.50 -4.16
N GLY A 33 -0.02 3.95 -3.16
CA GLY A 33 0.60 3.22 -2.07
C GLY A 33 0.89 1.76 -2.42
N VAL A 34 2.06 1.25 -2.06
CA VAL A 34 2.39 -0.15 -2.29
C VAL A 34 2.45 -0.89 -0.96
N PHE A 35 1.72 -2.01 -0.86
CA PHE A 35 1.88 -2.98 0.21
C PHE A 35 2.61 -4.21 -0.33
N ILE A 36 3.73 -4.57 0.30
CA ILE A 36 4.52 -5.77 -0.01
C ILE A 36 4.38 -6.74 1.16
N ARG A 37 3.85 -7.92 0.89
CA ARG A 37 3.63 -8.94 1.93
C ARG A 37 4.17 -10.28 1.44
N ASP A 38 4.96 -10.92 2.29
CA ASP A 38 5.43 -12.30 2.11
C ASP A 38 4.50 -13.25 2.85
N TRP A 39 4.08 -14.33 2.17
CA TRP A 39 3.04 -15.19 2.69
C TRP A 39 3.49 -16.65 2.75
N LYS A 40 3.42 -17.23 3.96
CA LYS A 40 3.46 -18.69 4.16
C LYS A 40 2.09 -19.37 3.89
N ARG A 41 1.01 -18.60 3.67
CA ARG A 41 -0.38 -19.08 3.46
C ARG A 41 -1.13 -18.24 2.41
N GLU A 42 -2.30 -18.66 1.95
CA GLU A 42 -3.07 -17.98 0.89
C GLU A 42 -3.53 -16.55 1.22
N ILE A 43 -3.81 -15.78 0.15
CA ILE A 43 -4.29 -14.40 0.21
C ILE A 43 -5.63 -14.29 0.93
N SER A 44 -5.70 -13.60 2.07
CA SER A 44 -6.96 -13.34 2.77
C SER A 44 -7.56 -11.99 2.32
N ILE A 45 -8.89 -11.97 2.17
CA ILE A 45 -9.69 -10.79 1.81
C ILE A 45 -9.39 -9.59 2.75
N THR A 46 -8.97 -9.86 3.98
CA THR A 46 -8.63 -8.84 4.97
C THR A 46 -7.51 -7.92 4.51
N GLN A 47 -6.49 -8.42 3.80
CA GLN A 47 -5.35 -7.60 3.36
C GLN A 47 -5.74 -6.63 2.25
N ILE A 48 -6.54 -7.09 1.29
CA ILE A 48 -7.10 -6.23 0.23
C ILE A 48 -7.98 -5.15 0.85
N ARG A 49 -8.82 -5.51 1.84
CA ARG A 49 -9.62 -4.54 2.59
C ARG A 49 -8.77 -3.54 3.37
N GLN A 50 -7.63 -3.96 3.91
CA GLN A 50 -6.70 -3.06 4.60
C GLN A 50 -6.09 -2.05 3.64
N LEU A 51 -5.60 -2.48 2.46
CA LEU A 51 -5.09 -1.58 1.44
C LEU A 51 -6.17 -0.59 0.98
N HIS A 52 -7.36 -1.08 0.64
CA HIS A 52 -8.47 -0.21 0.25
C HIS A 52 -8.85 0.79 1.36
N LYS A 53 -8.83 0.37 2.63
CA LYS A 53 -9.07 1.27 3.76
C LYS A 53 -7.95 2.31 3.91
N ALA A 54 -6.70 1.93 3.67
CA ALA A 54 -5.56 2.85 3.70
C ALA A 54 -5.69 3.94 2.62
N CYS A 55 -5.93 3.55 1.37
CA CYS A 55 -6.10 4.51 0.25
C CYS A 55 -7.29 5.45 0.48
N ARG A 56 -8.41 4.96 1.04
CA ARG A 56 -9.56 5.84 1.34
C ARG A 56 -9.35 6.77 2.52
N ASP A 57 -8.46 6.41 3.45
CA ASP A 57 -8.23 7.18 4.67
C ASP A 57 -7.09 8.20 4.50
N VAL A 58 -6.14 7.96 3.60
CA VAL A 58 -5.04 8.89 3.31
C VAL A 58 -5.41 9.75 2.10
N GLU A 59 -5.54 11.06 2.31
CA GLU A 59 -5.99 12.02 1.28
C GLU A 59 -5.07 12.08 0.06
N ASP A 60 -3.77 11.91 0.29
CA ASP A 60 -2.73 12.02 -0.74
C ASP A 60 -2.55 10.75 -1.58
N ILE A 61 -3.29 9.67 -1.30
CA ILE A 61 -3.12 8.35 -1.93
C ILE A 61 -4.36 8.00 -2.76
N GLU A 62 -4.21 8.01 -4.08
CA GLU A 62 -5.32 7.80 -5.03
C GLU A 62 -5.67 6.32 -5.22
N GLY A 63 -4.74 5.42 -4.89
CA GLY A 63 -4.92 4.00 -5.07
C GLY A 63 -3.79 3.20 -4.47
N GLY A 64 -3.77 1.89 -4.71
CA GLY A 64 -2.72 1.06 -4.18
C GLY A 64 -2.49 -0.22 -4.93
N VAL A 65 -1.25 -0.71 -4.81
CA VAL A 65 -0.77 -1.96 -5.38
C VAL A 65 -0.46 -2.90 -4.24
N MET A 66 -0.96 -4.14 -4.33
CA MET A 66 -0.60 -5.21 -3.42
C MET A 66 0.33 -6.17 -4.15
N ILE A 67 1.57 -6.28 -3.67
CA ILE A 67 2.53 -7.28 -4.14
C ILE A 67 2.57 -8.39 -3.10
N CYS A 68 2.35 -9.63 -3.55
CA CYS A 68 2.34 -10.79 -2.69
C CYS A 68 3.27 -11.84 -3.26
N SER A 69 4.18 -12.35 -2.43
CA SER A 69 4.97 -13.53 -2.73
C SER A 69 4.43 -14.72 -1.94
N LYS A 70 4.33 -15.90 -2.57
CA LYS A 70 4.13 -17.16 -1.85
C LYS A 70 5.51 -17.66 -1.46
N SER A 71 5.90 -17.45 -0.20
CA SER A 71 7.14 -18.00 0.33
C SER A 71 6.96 -19.51 0.47
N SER A 72 7.57 -20.26 -0.45
CA SER A 72 7.69 -21.72 -0.36
C SER A 72 8.93 -21.98 0.48
N GLU A 73 8.77 -22.12 1.80
CA GLU A 73 9.78 -22.82 2.62
C GLU A 73 9.53 -24.33 2.54
#